data_AF-A0A4P5YWU9-F1
#
_entry.id   AF-A0A4P5YWU9-F1
#
_cell.length_a   1.000
_cell.length_b   1.000
_cell.length_c   1.000
_cell.angle_alpha   90.00
_cell.angle_beta   90.00
_cell.angle_gamma   90.00
#
_symmetry.space_group_name_H-M   'P 1'
#
loop_
_entity.id
_entity.type
_entity.pdbx_description
1 polymer ?
#
loop_
_entity_poly.entity_id
_entity_poly.type
_entity_poly.pdbx_seq_one_letter_code
_entity_poly.pdbx_strand_id
1 'polypeptide(L)'
;MNLGTILRFQFGEAKAIREIAESRSAAGVGVVLVFTAAIARNYDQKFLLESPWIIGPLVVSLISAFFIYAFIRGCCLWVIYPKGEPVGFWSQFRRFLPLFWMTAPLAWLYAIPVERFLDPLASAKANLALLAVVALWRVVLLARVLSVLHGVAWPLMLLWVIAPACVEVMAISMFGGPMLERKIMAGMAGIQLPPEELFMIRAAKFAANGAFIVGAVAFLGALGLQQWPQLRRGLEARPLPAPAIGGGPWKALAAVVVVWIAVAIFPQREVWRHFQLERLIEAKDYREGRKTKFWSVRYSGAFRC
;
A
#
# COMPACT_ATOMS: atom_id res chain seq x y z
N MET A 1 -19.22 -9.12 11.83
CA MET A 1 -18.09 -9.32 10.90
C MET A 1 -17.03 -10.16 11.60
N ASN A 2 -16.70 -11.33 11.06
CA ASN A 2 -15.75 -12.27 11.67
C ASN A 2 -14.37 -12.17 11.01
N LEU A 3 -13.31 -12.66 11.67
CA LEU A 3 -11.95 -12.69 11.08
C LEU A 3 -11.91 -13.55 9.80
N GLY A 4 -12.73 -14.60 9.74
CA GLY A 4 -12.93 -15.40 8.53
C GLY A 4 -13.47 -14.59 7.35
N THR A 5 -14.32 -13.59 7.60
CA THR A 5 -14.82 -12.67 6.55
C THR A 5 -13.68 -11.84 5.98
N ILE A 6 -12.75 -11.35 6.82
CA ILE A 6 -11.58 -10.58 6.37
C ILE A 6 -10.66 -11.47 5.53
N LEU A 7 -10.37 -12.70 5.96
CA LEU A 7 -9.54 -13.63 5.18
C LEU A 7 -10.17 -13.97 3.83
N ARG A 8 -11.47 -14.29 3.81
CA ARG A 8 -12.23 -14.56 2.57
C ARG A 8 -12.28 -13.35 1.64
N PHE A 9 -12.33 -12.15 2.21
CA PHE A 9 -12.23 -10.91 1.44
C PHE A 9 -10.88 -10.82 0.70
N GLN A 10 -9.76 -11.19 1.32
CA GLN A 10 -8.45 -11.17 0.67
C GLN A 10 -8.35 -12.11 -0.55
N PHE A 11 -9.18 -13.15 -0.60
CA PHE A 11 -9.33 -14.08 -1.73
C PHE A 11 -10.43 -13.68 -2.73
N GLY A 12 -11.08 -12.53 -2.53
CA GLY A 12 -12.08 -12.01 -3.47
C GLY A 12 -13.44 -12.69 -3.42
N GLU A 13 -13.82 -13.31 -2.29
CA GLU A 13 -15.13 -13.94 -2.13
C GLU A 13 -16.26 -12.89 -2.14
N ALA A 14 -17.22 -13.07 -3.06
CA ALA A 14 -18.28 -12.09 -3.28
C ALA A 14 -19.18 -11.87 -2.06
N LYS A 15 -19.43 -12.91 -1.25
CA LYS A 15 -20.23 -12.79 -0.01
C LYS A 15 -19.52 -11.94 1.03
N ALA A 16 -18.23 -12.18 1.25
CA ALA A 16 -17.42 -11.42 2.19
C ALA A 16 -17.30 -9.94 1.79
N ILE A 17 -17.14 -9.66 0.49
CA ILE A 17 -17.10 -8.28 -0.02
C ILE A 17 -18.39 -7.52 0.30
N ARG A 18 -19.56 -8.15 0.09
CA ARG A 18 -20.85 -7.53 0.41
C ARG A 18 -21.05 -7.35 1.91
N GLU A 19 -20.71 -8.35 2.72
CA GLU A 19 -20.79 -8.27 4.19
C GLU A 19 -19.95 -7.10 4.73
N ILE A 20 -18.74 -6.89 4.19
CA ILE A 20 -17.87 -5.78 4.61
C ILE A 20 -18.44 -4.44 4.13
N ALA A 21 -18.96 -4.36 2.90
CA ALA A 21 -19.57 -3.15 2.37
C ALA A 21 -20.81 -2.71 3.16
N GLU A 22 -21.53 -3.67 3.76
CA GLU A 22 -22.68 -3.45 4.63
C GLU A 22 -22.28 -3.08 6.06
N SER A 23 -21.06 -3.35 6.51
CA SER A 23 -20.68 -3.15 7.91
C SER A 23 -20.21 -1.72 8.21
N ARG A 24 -20.85 -1.04 9.18
CA ARG A 24 -20.32 0.24 9.72
C ARG A 24 -18.95 0.10 10.36
N SER A 25 -18.66 -1.07 10.94
CA SER A 25 -17.39 -1.34 11.61
C SER A 25 -16.20 -1.43 10.65
N ALA A 26 -16.46 -1.64 9.35
CA ALA A 26 -15.42 -1.81 8.35
C ALA A 26 -14.47 -0.60 8.27
N ALA A 27 -14.99 0.63 8.47
CA ALA A 27 -14.16 1.83 8.45
C ALA A 27 -13.10 1.82 9.56
N GLY A 28 -13.53 1.57 10.80
CA GLY A 28 -12.63 1.51 11.95
C GLY A 28 -11.65 0.34 11.85
N VAL A 29 -12.12 -0.82 11.39
CA VAL A 29 -11.25 -1.98 11.12
C VAL A 29 -10.19 -1.63 10.07
N GLY A 30 -10.59 -1.00 8.96
CA GLY A 30 -9.68 -0.58 7.90
C GLY A 30 -8.59 0.36 8.39
N VAL A 31 -8.94 1.35 9.22
CA VAL A 31 -7.96 2.27 9.83
C VAL A 31 -6.93 1.51 10.68
N VAL A 32 -7.39 0.60 11.54
CA VAL A 32 -6.49 -0.23 12.37
C VAL A 32 -5.58 -1.08 11.49
N LEU A 33 -6.10 -1.70 10.43
CA LEU A 33 -5.31 -2.50 9.51
C LEU A 33 -4.25 -1.66 8.79
N VAL A 34 -4.59 -0.45 8.35
CA VAL A 34 -3.61 0.47 7.74
C VAL A 34 -2.52 0.86 8.74
N PHE A 35 -2.86 1.12 10.00
CA PHE A 35 -1.87 1.40 11.02
C PHE A 35 -0.95 0.21 11.31
N THR A 36 -1.50 -1.01 11.42
CA THR A 36 -0.67 -2.21 11.60
C THR A 36 0.23 -2.46 10.40
N ALA A 37 -0.25 -2.23 9.18
CA ALA A 37 0.56 -2.29 7.97
C ALA A 37 1.67 -1.22 7.96
N ALA A 38 1.37 -0.01 8.44
CA ALA A 38 2.36 1.06 8.57
C ALA A 38 3.46 0.68 9.59
N ILE A 39 3.09 0.12 10.74
CA ILE A 39 4.04 -0.39 11.75
C ILE A 39 4.90 -1.49 11.13
N ALA A 40 4.25 -2.48 10.51
CA ALA A 40 4.92 -3.58 9.81
C ALA A 40 5.87 -3.08 8.70
N ARG A 41 5.66 -1.86 8.15
CA ARG A 41 6.53 -1.28 7.12
C ARG A 41 7.82 -0.67 7.62
N ASN A 42 7.74 0.05 8.74
CA ASN A 42 8.81 0.97 9.14
C ASN A 42 9.39 0.63 10.51
N TYR A 43 9.01 -0.52 11.11
CA TYR A 43 9.50 -0.90 12.44
C TYR A 43 11.02 -1.10 12.50
N ASP A 44 11.67 -1.38 11.37
CA ASP A 44 13.09 -1.61 11.21
C ASP A 44 13.85 -0.37 10.70
N GLN A 45 13.18 0.55 10.01
CA GLN A 45 13.82 1.69 9.35
C GLN A 45 13.81 2.99 10.16
N LYS A 46 12.78 3.25 10.98
CA LYS A 46 12.61 4.54 11.65
C LYS A 46 12.24 4.37 13.12
N PHE A 47 12.81 5.23 13.96
CA PHE A 47 12.42 5.29 15.36
C PHE A 47 11.03 5.92 15.52
N LEU A 48 10.16 5.30 16.32
CA LEU A 48 8.76 5.69 16.46
C LEU A 48 8.55 7.07 17.07
N LEU A 49 9.41 7.50 17.99
CA LEU A 49 9.21 8.73 18.77
C LEU A 49 9.68 10.00 18.08
N GLU A 50 10.53 9.89 17.05
CA GLU A 50 11.18 11.05 16.45
C GLU A 50 10.33 11.75 15.39
N SER A 51 9.54 10.98 14.62
CA SER A 51 8.63 11.54 13.63
C SER A 51 7.31 10.78 13.61
N PRO A 52 6.17 11.46 13.46
CA PRO A 52 4.85 10.81 13.36
C PRO A 52 4.66 10.14 11.98
N TRP A 53 5.63 9.32 11.56
CA TRP A 53 5.63 8.62 10.27
C TRP A 53 4.45 7.65 10.13
N ILE A 54 3.83 7.26 11.25
CA ILE A 54 2.63 6.42 11.30
C ILE A 54 1.45 7.07 10.55
N ILE A 55 1.39 8.41 10.52
CA ILE A 55 0.31 9.15 9.85
C ILE A 55 0.50 9.18 8.33
N GLY A 56 1.75 9.16 7.85
CA GLY A 56 2.09 9.27 6.43
C GLY A 56 1.37 8.25 5.55
N PRO A 57 1.49 6.93 5.79
CA PRO A 57 0.80 5.90 5.03
C PRO A 57 -0.72 6.04 5.02
N LEU A 58 -1.32 6.52 6.12
CA LEU A 58 -2.75 6.76 6.19
C LEU A 58 -3.17 7.88 5.24
N VAL A 59 -2.46 9.02 5.27
CA VAL A 59 -2.74 10.17 4.39
C VAL A 59 -2.53 9.79 2.92
N VAL A 60 -1.41 9.14 2.59
CA VAL A 60 -1.13 8.69 1.22
C VAL A 60 -2.20 7.70 0.75
N SER A 61 -2.63 6.77 1.60
CA SER A 61 -3.71 5.84 1.26
C SER A 61 -5.04 6.55 1.02
N LEU A 62 -5.34 7.63 1.75
CA LEU A 62 -6.56 8.41 1.58
C LEU A 62 -6.55 9.17 0.25
N ILE A 63 -5.41 9.77 -0.10
CA ILE A 63 -5.22 10.47 -1.39
C ILE A 63 -5.34 9.49 -2.55
N SER A 64 -4.67 8.34 -2.47
CA SER A 64 -4.76 7.27 -3.48
C SER A 64 -6.19 6.75 -3.63
N ALA A 65 -6.88 6.46 -2.51
CA ALA A 65 -8.28 6.02 -2.54
C ALA A 65 -9.20 7.07 -3.19
N PHE A 66 -9.01 8.35 -2.84
CA PHE A 66 -9.77 9.45 -3.42
C PHE A 66 -9.52 9.57 -4.92
N PHE A 67 -8.27 9.52 -5.35
CA PHE A 67 -7.90 9.61 -6.76
C PHE A 67 -8.49 8.46 -7.59
N ILE A 68 -8.31 7.22 -7.14
CA ILE A 68 -8.85 6.03 -7.82
C ILE A 68 -10.37 6.10 -7.88
N TYR A 69 -11.03 6.43 -6.76
CA TYR A 69 -12.48 6.55 -6.73
C TYR A 69 -13.01 7.66 -7.64
N ALA A 70 -12.37 8.84 -7.63
CA ALA A 70 -12.74 9.95 -8.50
C ALA A 70 -12.57 9.60 -9.97
N PHE A 71 -11.47 8.93 -10.34
CA PHE A 71 -11.20 8.48 -11.70
C PHE A 71 -12.23 7.45 -12.17
N ILE A 72 -12.50 6.42 -11.37
CA ILE A 72 -13.49 5.39 -11.70
C ILE A 72 -14.89 5.99 -11.80
N ARG A 73 -15.26 6.89 -10.88
CA ARG A 73 -16.56 7.54 -10.95
C ARG A 73 -16.69 8.44 -12.18
N GLY A 74 -15.68 9.25 -12.47
CA GLY A 74 -15.68 10.21 -13.59
C GLY A 74 -15.62 9.55 -14.96
N CYS A 75 -14.77 8.53 -15.13
CA CYS A 75 -14.55 7.91 -16.45
C CYS A 75 -15.39 6.64 -16.66
N CYS A 76 -15.51 5.79 -15.63
CA CYS A 76 -16.22 4.52 -15.75
C CYS A 76 -17.71 4.68 -15.44
N LEU A 77 -18.06 5.09 -14.21
CA LEU A 77 -19.45 5.08 -13.75
C LEU A 77 -20.32 6.14 -14.41
N TRP A 78 -19.78 7.31 -14.77
CA TRP A 78 -20.54 8.34 -15.47
C TRP A 78 -21.04 7.86 -16.85
N VAL A 79 -20.19 7.11 -17.56
CA VAL A 79 -20.54 6.56 -18.88
C VAL A 79 -21.45 5.34 -18.77
N ILE A 80 -21.31 4.56 -17.70
CA ILE A 80 -22.12 3.37 -17.42
C ILE A 80 -23.53 3.74 -16.91
N TYR A 81 -23.63 4.78 -16.09
CA TYR A 81 -24.88 5.21 -15.42
C TYR A 81 -25.23 6.68 -15.76
N PRO A 82 -25.47 7.02 -17.03
CA PRO A 82 -25.71 8.42 -17.43
C PRO A 82 -27.03 9.00 -16.89
N LYS A 83 -27.96 8.17 -16.40
CA LYS A 83 -29.31 8.58 -15.95
C LYS A 83 -29.64 8.17 -14.50
N GLY A 84 -28.65 7.77 -13.71
CA GLY A 84 -28.88 7.37 -12.31
C GLY A 84 -29.21 8.57 -11.42
N GLU A 85 -30.02 8.35 -10.38
CA GLU A 85 -30.25 9.36 -9.34
C GLU A 85 -28.92 9.87 -8.77
N PRO A 86 -28.82 11.18 -8.43
CA PRO A 86 -27.59 11.79 -7.95
C PRO A 86 -27.23 11.29 -6.54
N VAL A 87 -26.62 10.12 -6.49
CA VAL A 87 -25.97 9.58 -5.30
C VAL A 87 -24.73 10.42 -5.00
N GLY A 88 -24.73 11.09 -3.85
CA GLY A 88 -23.67 12.02 -3.46
C GLY A 88 -22.27 11.37 -3.48
N PHE A 89 -21.30 12.08 -4.06
CA PHE A 89 -19.89 11.67 -4.13
C PHE A 89 -19.34 11.18 -2.80
N TRP A 90 -19.49 11.99 -1.77
CA TRP A 90 -18.96 11.73 -0.43
C TRP A 90 -19.61 10.53 0.25
N SER A 91 -20.91 10.28 0.01
CA SER A 91 -21.61 9.14 0.60
C SER A 91 -21.06 7.82 0.07
N GLN A 92 -20.83 7.74 -1.24
CA GLN A 92 -20.24 6.55 -1.85
C GLN A 92 -18.75 6.42 -1.56
N PHE A 93 -17.99 7.53 -1.57
CA PHE A 93 -16.57 7.52 -1.22
C PHE A 93 -16.34 6.96 0.19
N ARG A 94 -17.16 7.38 1.17
CA ARG A 94 -17.11 6.85 2.55
C ARG A 94 -17.39 5.35 2.65
N ARG A 95 -18.11 4.76 1.69
CA ARG A 95 -18.37 3.31 1.61
C ARG A 95 -17.26 2.56 0.85
N PHE A 96 -16.64 3.22 -0.12
CA PHE A 96 -15.48 2.69 -0.84
C PHE A 96 -14.21 2.65 0.03
N LEU A 97 -13.99 3.68 0.84
CA LEU A 97 -12.76 3.85 1.62
C LEU A 97 -12.44 2.66 2.57
N PRO A 98 -13.40 2.10 3.33
CA PRO A 98 -13.17 0.90 4.13
C PRO A 98 -12.73 -0.30 3.29
N LEU A 99 -13.35 -0.52 2.13
CA LEU A 99 -13.02 -1.63 1.24
C LEU A 99 -11.60 -1.49 0.68
N PHE A 100 -11.19 -0.26 0.36
CA PHE A 100 -9.84 0.03 -0.04
C PHE A 100 -8.84 -0.24 1.10
N TRP A 101 -9.15 0.17 2.34
CA TRP A 101 -8.29 -0.10 3.50
C TRP A 101 -8.25 -1.56 3.93
N MET A 102 -9.28 -2.35 3.65
CA MET A 102 -9.28 -3.79 3.90
C MET A 102 -8.25 -4.55 3.06
N THR A 103 -7.68 -3.93 2.03
CA THR A 103 -6.55 -4.50 1.28
C THR A 103 -5.20 -4.32 1.98
N ALA A 104 -5.11 -3.52 3.05
CA ALA A 104 -3.89 -3.24 3.79
C ALA A 104 -3.17 -4.47 4.38
N PRO A 105 -3.84 -5.55 4.84
CA PRO A 105 -3.15 -6.72 5.39
C PRO A 105 -2.19 -7.41 4.41
N LEU A 106 -2.32 -7.19 3.10
CA LEU A 106 -1.36 -7.69 2.11
C LEU A 106 0.04 -7.09 2.32
N ALA A 107 0.13 -5.90 2.93
CA ALA A 107 1.38 -5.25 3.31
C ALA A 107 2.18 -6.05 4.35
N TRP A 108 1.52 -6.89 5.15
CA TRP A 108 2.22 -7.71 6.14
C TRP A 108 3.19 -8.71 5.49
N LEU A 109 2.93 -9.12 4.25
CA LEU A 109 3.80 -10.06 3.53
C LEU A 109 5.17 -9.47 3.21
N TYR A 110 5.27 -8.16 2.96
CA TYR A 110 6.58 -7.55 2.70
C TYR A 110 7.33 -7.18 3.99
N ALA A 111 6.69 -7.22 5.16
CA ALA A 111 7.30 -6.91 6.44
C ALA A 111 8.33 -7.96 6.91
N ILE A 112 8.51 -9.03 6.14
CA ILE A 112 9.50 -10.07 6.39
C ILE A 112 10.90 -9.48 6.14
N PRO A 113 11.80 -9.49 7.14
CA PRO A 113 13.10 -8.84 7.05
C PRO A 113 14.10 -9.67 6.22
N VAL A 114 13.91 -9.70 4.90
CA VAL A 114 14.78 -10.45 3.96
C VAL A 114 16.23 -9.94 3.99
N GLU A 115 16.43 -8.69 4.40
CA GLU A 115 17.71 -8.00 4.56
C GLU A 115 18.66 -8.67 5.57
N ARG A 116 18.10 -9.44 6.52
CA ARG A 116 18.89 -10.16 7.51
C ARG A 116 19.50 -11.45 6.96
N PHE A 117 18.98 -11.97 5.85
CA PHE A 117 19.32 -13.29 5.33
C PHE A 117 20.03 -13.23 3.98
N LEU A 118 19.96 -12.10 3.27
CA LEU A 118 20.44 -11.96 1.90
C LEU A 118 21.46 -10.84 1.76
N ASP A 119 22.33 -10.96 0.76
CA ASP A 119 23.24 -9.89 0.32
C ASP A 119 22.46 -8.60 -0.01
N PRO A 120 23.02 -7.39 0.15
CA PRO A 120 22.29 -6.13 -0.09
C PRO A 120 21.61 -6.05 -1.46
N LEU A 121 22.26 -6.54 -2.53
CA LEU A 121 21.67 -6.53 -3.87
C LEU A 121 20.53 -7.56 -3.99
N ALA A 122 20.69 -8.73 -3.39
CA ALA A 122 19.66 -9.76 -3.36
C ALA A 122 18.44 -9.32 -2.53
N SER A 123 18.67 -8.64 -1.41
CA SER A 123 17.64 -8.06 -0.55
C SER A 123 16.81 -7.01 -1.28
N ALA A 124 17.46 -6.08 -1.99
CA ALA A 124 16.76 -5.07 -2.80
C ALA A 124 15.86 -5.71 -3.88
N LYS A 125 16.35 -6.75 -4.57
CA LYS A 125 15.57 -7.51 -5.55
C LYS A 125 14.37 -8.21 -4.92
N ALA A 126 14.57 -8.90 -3.80
CA ALA A 126 13.50 -9.60 -3.09
C ALA A 126 12.42 -8.63 -2.57
N ASN A 127 12.83 -7.49 -1.99
CA ASN A 127 11.92 -6.44 -1.53
C ASN A 127 11.09 -5.87 -2.68
N LEU A 128 11.72 -5.54 -3.81
CA LEU A 128 11.00 -5.04 -4.98
C LEU A 128 10.03 -6.09 -5.56
N ALA A 129 10.43 -7.37 -5.61
CA ALA A 129 9.56 -8.44 -6.07
C ALA A 129 8.34 -8.62 -5.14
N LEU A 130 8.53 -8.62 -3.82
CA LEU A 130 7.44 -8.68 -2.84
C LEU A 130 6.49 -7.48 -2.98
N LEU A 131 7.03 -6.26 -3.12
CA LEU A 131 6.23 -5.07 -3.36
C LEU A 131 5.41 -5.18 -4.65
N ALA A 132 6.00 -5.70 -5.73
CA ALA A 132 5.30 -5.92 -7.00
C ALA A 132 4.16 -6.93 -6.86
N VAL A 133 4.38 -8.06 -6.17
CA VAL A 133 3.35 -9.08 -5.92
C VAL A 133 2.20 -8.49 -5.08
N VAL A 134 2.53 -7.79 -3.99
CA VAL A 134 1.52 -7.15 -3.12
C VAL A 134 0.72 -6.09 -3.87
N ALA A 135 1.38 -5.26 -4.70
CA ALA A 135 0.72 -4.25 -5.52
C ALA A 135 -0.22 -4.89 -6.55
N LEU A 136 0.22 -5.93 -7.26
CA LEU A 136 -0.60 -6.64 -8.24
C LEU A 136 -1.82 -7.27 -7.58
N TRP A 137 -1.63 -7.96 -6.44
CA TRP A 137 -2.73 -8.54 -5.67
C TRP A 137 -3.75 -7.47 -5.29
N ARG A 138 -3.29 -6.32 -4.80
CA ARG A 138 -4.16 -5.20 -4.41
C ARG A 138 -5.01 -4.69 -5.57
N VAL A 139 -4.43 -4.52 -6.76
CA VAL A 139 -5.14 -4.08 -7.96
C VAL A 139 -6.19 -5.11 -8.38
N VAL A 140 -5.82 -6.39 -8.42
CA VAL A 140 -6.73 -7.50 -8.75
C VAL A 140 -7.90 -7.58 -7.78
N LEU A 141 -7.61 -7.45 -6.48
CA LEU A 141 -8.62 -7.50 -5.42
C LEU A 141 -9.54 -6.29 -5.48
N LEU A 142 -9.01 -5.08 -5.69
CA LEU A 142 -9.83 -3.87 -5.82
C LEU A 142 -10.75 -3.94 -7.04
N ALA A 143 -10.25 -4.44 -8.17
CA ALA A 143 -11.06 -4.70 -9.36
C ALA A 143 -12.16 -5.74 -9.09
N ARG A 144 -11.85 -6.80 -8.33
CA ARG A 144 -12.84 -7.79 -7.91
C ARG A 144 -13.91 -7.20 -7.01
N VAL A 145 -13.53 -6.38 -6.03
CA VAL A 145 -14.45 -5.67 -5.15
C VAL A 145 -15.41 -4.80 -5.95
N LEU A 146 -14.89 -3.96 -6.84
CA LEU A 146 -15.73 -3.09 -7.67
C LEU A 146 -16.62 -3.87 -8.64
N SER A 147 -16.12 -4.96 -9.22
CA SER A 147 -16.92 -5.87 -10.05
C SER A 147 -18.09 -6.46 -9.27
N VAL A 148 -17.86 -6.92 -8.03
CA VAL A 148 -18.91 -7.49 -7.18
C VAL A 148 -19.93 -6.45 -6.72
N LEU A 149 -19.48 -5.23 -6.42
CA LEU A 149 -20.36 -4.16 -5.94
C LEU A 149 -21.21 -3.54 -7.06
N HIS A 150 -20.62 -3.31 -8.23
CA HIS A 150 -21.29 -2.66 -9.35
C HIS A 150 -21.93 -3.63 -10.34
N GLY A 151 -21.74 -4.93 -10.16
CA GLY A 151 -22.28 -5.96 -11.08
C GLY A 151 -21.63 -5.95 -12.47
N VAL A 152 -20.44 -5.35 -12.60
CA VAL A 152 -19.75 -5.20 -13.89
C VAL A 152 -18.80 -6.38 -14.13
N ALA A 153 -18.63 -6.75 -15.40
CA ALA A 153 -17.64 -7.74 -15.82
C ALA A 153 -16.26 -7.44 -15.22
N TRP A 154 -15.68 -8.44 -14.55
CA TRP A 154 -14.40 -8.29 -13.85
C TRP A 154 -13.25 -7.78 -14.73
N PRO A 155 -13.07 -8.23 -15.99
CA PRO A 155 -12.02 -7.71 -16.86
C PRO A 155 -12.14 -6.22 -17.14
N LEU A 156 -13.37 -5.71 -17.34
CA LEU A 156 -13.59 -4.28 -17.56
C LEU A 156 -13.22 -3.46 -16.32
N MET A 157 -13.62 -3.91 -15.14
CA MET A 157 -13.24 -3.27 -13.88
C MET A 157 -11.73 -3.34 -13.62
N LEU A 158 -11.08 -4.43 -14.02
CA LEU A 158 -9.63 -4.56 -13.91
C LEU A 158 -8.92 -3.48 -14.73
N LEU A 159 -9.31 -3.27 -15.99
CA LEU A 159 -8.70 -2.23 -16.83
C LEU A 159 -8.95 -0.82 -16.28
N TRP A 160 -10.17 -0.54 -15.79
CA TRP A 160 -10.52 0.73 -15.17
C TRP A 160 -9.78 1.02 -13.85
N VAL A 161 -9.33 -0.02 -13.14
CA VAL A 161 -8.54 0.13 -11.91
C VAL A 161 -7.04 0.22 -12.22
N ILE A 162 -6.56 -0.53 -13.22
CA ILE A 162 -5.16 -0.47 -13.67
C ILE A 162 -4.81 0.93 -14.17
N ALA A 163 -5.67 1.57 -14.97
CA ALA A 163 -5.41 2.90 -15.52
C ALA A 163 -5.05 3.95 -14.45
N PRO A 164 -5.87 4.23 -13.41
CA PRO A 164 -5.51 5.18 -12.37
C PRO A 164 -4.35 4.70 -11.50
N ALA A 165 -4.20 3.39 -11.25
CA ALA A 165 -3.04 2.87 -10.51
C ALA A 165 -1.72 3.17 -11.25
N CYS A 166 -1.70 3.02 -12.58
CA CYS A 166 -0.56 3.39 -13.42
C CYS A 166 -0.29 4.90 -13.39
N VAL A 167 -1.34 5.73 -13.43
CA VAL A 167 -1.21 7.19 -13.31
C VAL A 167 -0.64 7.57 -11.94
N GLU A 168 -1.04 6.90 -10.87
CA GLU A 168 -0.48 7.13 -9.53
C GLU A 168 1.02 6.80 -9.49
N VAL A 169 1.44 5.66 -10.07
CA VAL A 169 2.87 5.30 -10.18
C VAL A 169 3.64 6.34 -10.98
N MET A 170 3.08 6.82 -12.09
CA MET A 170 3.70 7.89 -12.89
C MET A 170 3.81 9.19 -12.08
N ALA A 171 2.73 9.62 -11.43
CA ALA A 171 2.71 10.82 -10.62
C ALA A 171 3.72 10.74 -9.47
N ILE A 172 3.82 9.62 -8.76
CA ILE A 172 4.84 9.42 -7.73
C ILE A 172 6.24 9.43 -8.34
N SER A 173 6.44 8.83 -9.51
CA SER A 173 7.76 8.84 -10.16
C SER A 173 8.20 10.23 -10.65
N MET A 174 7.24 11.10 -11.00
CA MET A 174 7.47 12.46 -11.48
C MET A 174 7.57 13.48 -10.33
N PHE A 175 6.70 13.36 -9.31
CA PHE A 175 6.51 14.36 -8.25
C PHE A 175 6.99 13.90 -6.86
N GLY A 176 7.22 12.60 -6.64
CA GLY A 176 7.48 12.00 -5.32
C GLY A 176 8.82 12.31 -4.64
N GLY A 177 9.58 13.32 -5.11
CA GLY A 177 10.81 13.81 -4.46
C GLY A 177 11.96 12.79 -4.35
N PRO A 178 12.95 13.00 -3.46
CA PRO A 178 14.29 13.58 -3.67
C PRO A 178 15.15 12.99 -4.82
N MET A 179 14.66 12.02 -5.57
CA MET A 179 15.37 11.48 -6.74
C MET A 179 15.60 12.54 -7.82
N LEU A 180 14.74 13.55 -7.94
CA LEU A 180 14.94 14.65 -8.89
C LEU A 180 16.09 15.55 -8.44
N GLU A 181 16.12 15.93 -7.16
CA GLU A 181 17.20 16.73 -6.54
C GLU A 181 18.53 15.96 -6.50
N ARG A 182 18.51 14.68 -6.12
CA ARG A 182 19.69 13.81 -6.10
C ARG A 182 20.20 13.46 -7.51
N LYS A 183 19.33 13.29 -8.51
CA LYS A 183 19.77 13.06 -9.91
C LYS A 183 20.40 14.29 -10.52
N ILE A 184 19.88 15.49 -10.22
CA ILE A 184 20.48 16.75 -10.68
C ILE A 184 21.83 16.97 -9.98
N MET A 185 21.92 16.75 -8.67
CA MET A 185 23.20 16.85 -7.95
C MET A 185 24.22 15.77 -8.37
N ALA A 186 23.82 14.51 -8.55
CA ALA A 186 24.74 13.43 -8.93
C ALA A 186 25.25 13.56 -10.37
N GLY A 187 24.42 14.07 -11.29
CA GLY A 187 24.84 14.37 -12.67
C GLY A 187 25.88 15.49 -12.76
N MET A 188 25.87 16.42 -11.80
CA MET A 188 26.83 17.54 -11.75
C MET A 188 28.06 17.25 -10.88
N ALA A 189 27.96 16.37 -9.87
CA ALA A 189 29.04 16.12 -8.91
C ALA A 189 30.00 14.99 -9.30
N GLY A 190 29.74 14.24 -10.38
CA GLY A 190 30.61 13.13 -10.82
C GLY A 190 30.76 12.00 -9.80
N ILE A 191 29.87 11.93 -8.80
CA ILE A 191 29.92 10.92 -7.73
C ILE A 191 29.41 9.59 -8.27
N GLN A 192 30.20 8.53 -8.09
CA GLN A 192 29.78 7.17 -8.38
C GLN A 192 28.70 6.76 -7.38
N LEU A 193 27.48 6.54 -7.88
CA LEU A 193 26.40 6.00 -7.08
C LEU A 193 26.70 4.53 -6.75
N PRO A 194 26.42 4.09 -5.52
CA PRO A 194 26.58 2.69 -5.18
C PRO A 194 25.65 1.80 -6.04
N PRO A 195 26.04 0.54 -6.31
CA PRO A 195 25.37 -0.33 -7.29
C PRO A 195 23.88 -0.58 -6.95
N GLU A 196 23.51 -0.60 -5.68
CA GLU A 196 22.13 -0.70 -5.21
C GLU A 196 21.27 0.50 -5.62
N GLU A 197 21.81 1.72 -5.58
CA GLU A 197 21.06 2.92 -5.97
C GLU A 197 20.82 2.95 -7.48
N LEU A 198 21.82 2.54 -8.27
CA LEU A 198 21.67 2.39 -9.72
C LEU A 198 20.58 1.36 -10.07
N PHE A 199 20.52 0.26 -9.33
CA PHE A 199 19.47 -0.74 -9.50
C PHE A 199 18.09 -0.17 -9.19
N MET A 200 17.94 0.55 -8.07
CA MET A 200 16.67 1.19 -7.68
C MET A 200 16.21 2.24 -8.71
N ILE A 201 17.14 3.05 -9.24
CA ILE A 201 16.85 4.03 -10.30
C ILE A 201 16.38 3.33 -11.58
N ARG A 202 17.02 2.23 -11.99
CA ARG A 202 16.61 1.45 -13.17
C ARG A 202 15.24 0.81 -12.96
N ALA A 203 15.00 0.20 -11.80
CA ALA A 203 13.71 -0.39 -11.46
C ALA A 203 12.59 0.67 -11.46
N ALA A 204 12.83 1.85 -10.91
CA ALA A 204 11.86 2.94 -10.93
C ALA A 204 11.56 3.45 -12.35
N LYS A 205 12.59 3.63 -13.20
CA LYS A 205 12.41 3.99 -14.62
C LYS A 205 11.63 2.92 -15.38
N PHE A 206 11.96 1.65 -15.16
CA PHE A 206 11.25 0.52 -15.76
C PHE A 206 9.78 0.49 -15.32
N ALA A 207 9.51 0.67 -14.03
CA ALA A 207 8.15 0.74 -13.49
C ALA A 207 7.36 1.93 -14.05
N ALA A 208 7.98 3.11 -14.19
CA ALA A 208 7.33 4.29 -14.76
C ALA A 208 6.99 4.11 -16.25
N ASN A 209 7.95 3.63 -17.05
CA ASN A 209 7.72 3.35 -18.47
C ASN A 209 6.68 2.23 -18.67
N GLY A 210 6.77 1.17 -17.86
CA GLY A 210 5.79 0.08 -17.84
C GLY A 210 4.41 0.60 -17.46
N ALA A 211 4.30 1.44 -16.43
CA ALA A 211 3.04 2.05 -16.02
C ALA A 211 2.44 2.92 -17.13
N PHE A 212 3.25 3.69 -17.87
CA PHE A 212 2.75 4.46 -19.00
C PHE A 212 2.12 3.58 -20.09
N ILE A 213 2.86 2.55 -20.55
CA ILE A 213 2.37 1.65 -21.60
C ILE A 213 1.16 0.85 -21.12
N VAL A 214 1.25 0.22 -19.96
CA VAL A 214 0.17 -0.60 -19.39
C VAL A 214 -1.05 0.26 -19.08
N GLY A 215 -0.86 1.46 -18.55
CA GLY A 215 -1.93 2.42 -18.27
C GLY A 215 -2.65 2.87 -19.55
N ALA A 216 -1.90 3.20 -20.61
CA ALA A 216 -2.47 3.57 -21.91
C ALA A 216 -3.25 2.42 -22.55
N VAL A 217 -2.67 1.21 -22.58
CA VAL A 217 -3.34 0.01 -23.09
C VAL A 217 -4.57 -0.33 -22.26
N ALA A 218 -4.50 -0.23 -20.93
CA ALA A 218 -5.63 -0.48 -20.06
C ALA A 218 -6.75 0.54 -20.27
N PHE A 219 -6.42 1.83 -20.41
CA PHE A 219 -7.39 2.88 -20.66
C PHE A 219 -8.07 2.72 -22.02
N LEU A 220 -7.31 2.54 -23.10
CA LEU A 220 -7.85 2.32 -24.45
C LEU A 220 -8.65 1.02 -24.54
N GLY A 221 -8.16 -0.05 -23.92
CA GLY A 221 -8.85 -1.33 -23.83
C GLY A 221 -10.17 -1.21 -23.04
N ALA A 222 -10.19 -0.43 -21.96
CA ALA A 222 -11.40 -0.16 -21.20
C ALA A 222 -12.43 0.61 -22.06
N LEU A 223 -11.99 1.62 -22.81
CA LEU A 223 -12.85 2.35 -23.75
C LEU A 223 -13.40 1.44 -24.86
N GLY A 224 -12.56 0.57 -25.43
CA GLY A 224 -12.95 -0.37 -26.47
C GLY A 224 -13.95 -1.42 -25.97
N LEU A 225 -13.64 -2.11 -24.86
CA LEU A 225 -14.53 -3.11 -24.27
C LEU A 225 -15.83 -2.50 -23.74
N GLN A 226 -15.80 -1.23 -23.33
CA GLN A 226 -16.99 -0.53 -22.89
C GLN A 226 -18.02 -0.37 -24.02
N GLN A 227 -17.62 -0.37 -25.29
CA GLN A 227 -18.58 -0.30 -26.41
C GLN A 227 -19.41 -1.58 -26.55
N TRP A 228 -19.01 -2.70 -25.92
CA TRP A 228 -19.69 -3.97 -26.05
C TRP A 228 -20.91 -4.08 -25.11
N PRO A 229 -22.16 -4.15 -25.62
CA PRO A 229 -23.35 -4.18 -24.77
C PRO A 229 -23.45 -5.41 -23.87
N GLN A 230 -22.80 -6.52 -24.25
CA GLN A 230 -22.80 -7.77 -23.48
C GLN A 230 -22.06 -7.61 -22.15
N LEU A 231 -20.96 -6.86 -22.14
CA LEU A 231 -20.17 -6.56 -20.93
C LEU A 231 -20.88 -5.54 -20.02
N ARG A 232 -21.90 -4.87 -20.56
CA ARG A 232 -22.82 -3.98 -19.85
C ARG A 232 -24.07 -4.71 -19.31
N ARG A 233 -24.30 -5.98 -19.64
CA ARG A 233 -25.48 -6.71 -19.12
C ARG A 233 -25.26 -7.03 -17.64
N GLY A 234 -26.23 -6.68 -16.79
CA GLY A 234 -26.14 -6.79 -15.33
C GLY A 234 -25.96 -5.46 -14.59
N LEU A 235 -25.89 -4.34 -15.34
CA LEU A 235 -25.85 -2.96 -14.84
C LEU A 235 -27.19 -2.45 -14.29
N GLU A 236 -27.87 -3.24 -13.47
CA GLU A 236 -28.83 -2.61 -12.57
C GLU A 236 -28.01 -1.82 -11.57
N ALA A 237 -28.16 -0.48 -11.58
CA ALA A 237 -27.53 0.40 -10.61
C ALA A 237 -28.03 0.00 -9.22
N ARG A 238 -27.37 -0.97 -8.58
CA ARG A 238 -27.70 -1.36 -7.23
C ARG A 238 -27.02 -0.33 -6.34
N PRO A 239 -27.78 0.58 -5.69
CA PRO A 239 -27.18 1.42 -4.68
C PRO A 239 -26.50 0.51 -3.67
N LEU A 240 -25.30 0.91 -3.23
CA LEU A 240 -24.61 0.17 -2.17
C LEU A 240 -25.60 -0.03 -1.00
N PRO A 241 -25.68 -1.24 -0.43
CA PRO A 241 -26.64 -1.52 0.62
C PRO A 241 -26.44 -0.57 1.81
N ALA A 242 -27.53 -0.27 2.52
CA ALA A 242 -27.48 0.58 3.69
C ALA A 242 -26.63 -0.11 4.78
N PRO A 243 -25.79 0.64 5.51
CA PRO A 243 -24.85 0.03 6.42
C PRO A 243 -25.58 -0.51 7.67
N ALA A 244 -25.53 -1.82 7.86
CA ALA A 244 -26.08 -2.53 8.99
C ALA A 244 -25.23 -2.33 10.25
N ILE A 245 -25.91 -2.25 11.39
CA ILE A 245 -25.26 -2.18 12.71
C ILE A 245 -24.84 -3.60 13.07
N GLY A 246 -23.53 -3.86 13.02
CA GLY A 246 -22.96 -5.15 13.41
C GLY A 246 -21.70 -4.94 14.25
N GLY A 247 -21.47 -5.85 15.20
CA GLY A 247 -20.23 -5.90 15.96
C GLY A 247 -19.02 -6.17 15.05
N GLY A 248 -17.97 -5.38 15.23
CA GLY A 248 -16.68 -5.57 14.56
C GLY A 248 -15.82 -6.62 15.28
N PRO A 249 -14.85 -7.25 14.59
CA PRO A 249 -13.94 -8.25 15.15
C PRO A 249 -12.84 -7.62 16.03
N TRP A 250 -13.21 -6.73 16.95
CA TRP A 250 -12.29 -5.89 17.72
C TRP A 250 -11.31 -6.69 18.59
N LYS A 251 -11.76 -7.80 19.19
CA LYS A 251 -10.89 -8.68 19.99
C LYS A 251 -9.75 -9.26 19.15
N ALA A 252 -10.06 -9.71 17.93
CA ALA A 252 -9.08 -10.28 17.02
C ALA A 252 -8.11 -9.20 16.48
N LEU A 253 -8.63 -8.00 16.17
CA LEU A 253 -7.79 -6.87 15.79
C LEU A 253 -6.84 -6.45 16.90
N ALA A 254 -7.32 -6.38 18.15
CA ALA A 254 -6.48 -6.09 19.29
C ALA A 254 -5.34 -7.10 19.44
N ALA A 255 -5.64 -8.40 19.27
CA ALA A 255 -4.61 -9.44 19.26
C ALA A 255 -3.57 -9.23 18.15
N VAL A 256 -4.00 -8.92 16.92
CA VAL A 256 -3.09 -8.64 15.79
C VAL A 256 -2.20 -7.43 16.07
N VAL A 257 -2.77 -6.35 16.63
CA VAL A 257 -2.00 -5.15 17.02
C VAL A 257 -0.96 -5.50 18.08
N VAL A 258 -1.34 -6.26 19.11
CA VAL A 258 -0.40 -6.71 20.16
C VAL A 258 0.73 -7.56 19.58
N VAL A 259 0.43 -8.48 18.67
CA VAL A 259 1.45 -9.30 18.00
C VAL A 259 2.43 -8.42 17.22
N TRP A 260 1.95 -7.44 16.45
CA TRP A 260 2.82 -6.55 15.69
C TRP A 260 3.67 -5.63 16.59
N ILE A 261 3.11 -5.15 17.70
CA ILE A 261 3.88 -4.40 18.70
C ILE A 261 4.97 -5.29 19.29
N ALA A 262 4.66 -6.53 19.64
CA ALA A 262 5.65 -7.47 20.19
C ALA A 262 6.78 -7.77 19.19
N VAL A 263 6.45 -7.99 17.91
CA VAL A 263 7.44 -8.19 16.84
C VAL A 263 8.31 -6.94 16.66
N ALA A 264 7.73 -5.74 16.72
CA ALA A 264 8.45 -4.48 16.53
C ALA A 264 9.44 -4.16 17.67
N ILE A 265 9.28 -4.71 18.88
CA ILE A 265 10.17 -4.42 20.01
C ILE A 265 11.61 -4.84 19.74
N PHE A 266 11.84 -5.99 19.09
CA PHE A 266 13.22 -6.50 18.90
C PHE A 266 14.05 -5.60 17.97
N PRO A 267 13.58 -5.25 16.76
CA PRO A 267 14.34 -4.40 15.84
C PRO A 267 14.44 -2.95 16.32
N GLN A 268 13.41 -2.45 17.02
CA GLN A 268 13.46 -1.09 17.58
C GLN A 268 14.59 -0.91 18.61
N ARG A 269 15.01 -1.95 19.32
CA ARG A 269 16.19 -1.88 20.21
C ARG A 269 17.49 -1.65 19.43
N GLU A 270 17.61 -2.20 18.23
CA GLU A 270 18.76 -2.02 17.36
C GLU A 270 18.75 -0.61 16.76
N VAL A 271 17.62 -0.18 16.21
CA VAL A 271 17.42 1.17 15.66
C VAL A 271 17.70 2.24 16.71
N TRP A 272 17.23 2.05 17.95
CA TRP A 272 17.51 2.97 19.05
C TRP A 272 19.00 3.12 19.36
N ARG A 273 19.78 2.03 19.30
CA ARG A 273 21.23 2.08 19.52
C ARG A 273 21.94 2.84 18.41
N HIS A 274 21.52 2.64 17.16
CA HIS A 274 22.04 3.39 16.02
C HIS A 274 21.74 4.89 16.17
N PHE A 275 20.50 5.23 16.52
CA PHE A 275 20.10 6.62 16.75
C PHE A 275 20.91 7.27 17.88
N GLN A 276 21.10 6.58 19.01
CA GLN A 276 21.93 7.10 20.11
C GLN A 276 23.39 7.31 19.67
N LEU A 277 23.93 6.42 18.84
CA LEU A 277 25.28 6.55 18.31
C LEU A 277 25.40 7.77 17.38
N GLU A 278 24.44 7.97 16.47
CA GLU A 278 24.38 9.14 15.59
C GLU A 278 24.30 10.44 16.40
N ARG A 279 23.42 10.49 17.39
CA ARG A 279 23.29 11.65 18.28
C ARG A 279 24.57 11.98 19.04
N LEU A 280 25.32 10.97 19.51
CA LEU A 280 26.61 11.15 20.18
C LEU A 280 27.70 11.64 19.22
N ILE A 281 27.68 11.18 17.96
CA ILE A 281 28.59 11.64 16.91
C ILE A 281 28.31 13.11 16.56
N GLU A 282 27.04 13.49 16.40
CA GLU A 282 26.63 14.87 16.17
C GLU A 282 27.03 15.79 17.34
N ALA A 283 26.89 15.30 18.57
CA ALA A 283 27.36 15.99 19.78
C ALA A 283 28.88 16.02 19.94
N LYS A 284 29.64 15.37 19.02
CA LYS A 284 31.10 15.21 19.06
C LYS A 284 31.64 14.50 20.31
N ASP A 285 30.80 13.73 21.02
CA ASP A 285 31.24 12.91 22.16
C ASP A 285 31.69 11.51 21.72
N TYR A 286 32.91 11.46 21.18
CA TYR A 286 33.51 10.22 20.69
C TYR A 286 33.94 9.24 21.80
N ARG A 287 34.00 9.70 23.07
CA ARG A 287 34.35 8.80 24.20
C ARG A 287 33.15 7.94 24.56
N GLU A 288 31.97 8.54 24.67
CA GLU A 288 30.74 7.78 24.91
C GLU A 288 30.35 6.93 23.70
N GLY A 289 30.47 7.45 22.48
CA GLY A 289 30.15 6.70 21.25
C GLY A 289 30.95 5.40 21.10
N ARG A 290 32.22 5.36 21.57
CA ARG A 290 33.05 4.14 21.56
C ARG A 290 32.51 3.04 22.47
N LYS A 291 31.96 3.39 23.64
CA LYS A 291 31.35 2.40 24.55
C LYS A 291 30.11 1.79 23.91
N THR A 292 29.30 2.60 23.24
CA THR A 292 28.07 2.14 22.56
C THR A 292 28.37 1.23 21.36
N LYS A 293 29.41 1.54 20.58
CA LYS A 293 29.85 0.71 19.42
C LYS A 293 30.34 -0.69 19.83
N PHE A 294 30.97 -0.82 21.00
CA PHE A 294 31.43 -2.12 21.49
C PHE A 294 30.27 -3.09 21.76
N TRP A 295 29.10 -2.56 22.13
CA TRP A 295 27.89 -3.36 22.31
C TRP A 295 27.24 -3.77 20.98
N SER A 296 27.35 -2.99 19.90
CA SER A 296 26.74 -3.39 18.62
C SER A 296 27.51 -4.53 17.95
N VAL A 297 28.85 -4.47 17.94
CA VAL A 297 29.70 -5.50 17.31
C VAL A 297 29.53 -6.87 17.97
N ARG A 298 29.34 -6.91 19.30
CA ARG A 298 29.17 -8.16 20.05
C ARG A 298 27.86 -8.89 19.74
N TYR A 299 26.82 -8.17 19.33
CA TYR A 299 25.53 -8.77 18.95
C TYR A 299 25.50 -9.24 17.49
N SER A 300 26.16 -8.53 16.56
CA SER A 300 26.23 -8.96 15.15
C SER A 300 27.09 -10.22 14.93
N GLY A 301 28.00 -10.54 15.86
CA GLY A 301 28.80 -11.78 15.83
C GLY A 301 28.06 -13.02 16.33
N ALA A 302 26.96 -12.88 17.07
CA ALA A 302 26.29 -14.00 17.75
C ALA A 302 25.17 -14.68 16.92
N PHE A 303 24.84 -14.15 15.74
CA PHE A 303 23.81 -14.70 14.83
C PHE A 303 24.39 -15.42 13.60
N ARG A 304 25.70 -15.70 13.58
CA ARG A 304 26.30 -16.64 12.60
C ARG A 304 26.37 -18.04 13.20
N CYS A 305 25.25 -18.74 13.25
CA CYS A 305 25.17 -20.20 13.39
C CYS A 305 24.09 -20.70 12.43
#